data_AF-A0A6N7IE20-F1
#
_entry.id   AF-A0A6N7IE20-F1
#
_cell.length_a   1.000
_cell.length_b   1.000
_cell.length_c   1.000
_cell.angle_alpha   90.00
_cell.angle_beta   90.00
_cell.angle_gamma   90.00
#
_symmetry.space_group_name_H-M   'P 1'
#
loop_
_entity.id
_entity.type
_entity.pdbx_description
1 polymer ?
#
loop_
_entity_poly.entity_id
_entity_poly.type
_entity_poly.pdbx_seq_one_letter_code
_entity_poly.pdbx_strand_id
1 'polypeptide(L)'
;MGYARSAPWLPGLADRVADSQVARWDEAMPYVPTGHATAVQRYRDRLPAASPVLLAGDYLGFPWSDSAAFNGRWAADRLIADHAG
;
A
#
# COMPACT_ATOMS: atom_id res chain seq x y z
N MET A 1 -1.54 26.13 -19.92
CA MET A 1 -2.54 25.03 -20.02
C MET A 1 -1.94 24.01 -20.99
N GLY A 2 -1.33 22.95 -20.46
CA GLY A 2 -0.52 22.01 -21.25
C GLY A 2 -1.40 20.96 -21.90
N TYR A 3 -1.45 20.94 -23.23
CA TYR A 3 -2.12 19.89 -24.00
C TYR A 3 -1.58 18.52 -23.59
N ALA A 4 -2.48 17.63 -23.19
CA ALA A 4 -2.19 16.21 -23.07
C ALA A 4 -1.71 15.71 -24.44
N ARG A 5 -0.40 15.58 -24.62
CA ARG A 5 0.16 14.97 -25.83
C ARG A 5 -0.12 13.47 -25.77
N SER A 6 -1.34 13.06 -26.13
CA SER A 6 -1.64 11.68 -26.55
C SER A 6 -1.04 11.45 -27.95
N ALA A 7 0.28 11.59 -28.05
CA ALA A 7 1.10 11.16 -29.19
C ALA A 7 1.74 9.82 -28.82
N PRO A 8 2.11 8.92 -29.74
CA PRO A 8 1.62 8.52 -31.07
C PRO A 8 0.63 7.32 -30.99
N TRP A 9 0.35 6.84 -29.78
CA TRP A 9 -0.33 5.57 -29.52
C TRP A 9 -1.84 5.60 -29.77
N LEU A 10 -2.44 6.80 -29.78
CA LEU A 10 -3.88 7.01 -29.92
C LEU A 10 -4.15 8.24 -30.82
N PRO A 11 -3.96 8.13 -32.16
CA PRO A 11 -4.16 9.24 -33.09
C PRO A 11 -5.58 9.82 -33.03
N GLY A 12 -5.71 11.15 -33.04
CA GLY A 12 -7.01 11.83 -33.02
C GLY A 12 -7.68 11.93 -31.65
N LEU A 13 -7.07 11.39 -30.59
CA LEU A 13 -7.64 11.43 -29.23
C LEU A 13 -7.40 12.77 -28.52
N ALA A 14 -6.29 13.45 -28.83
CA ALA A 14 -5.89 14.68 -28.12
C ALA A 14 -6.98 15.76 -28.16
N ASP A 15 -7.61 15.94 -29.32
CA ASP A 15 -8.68 16.93 -29.54
C ASP A 15 -10.06 16.45 -29.04
N ARG A 16 -10.14 15.23 -28.49
CA ARG A 16 -11.36 14.60 -27.98
C ARG A 16 -11.39 14.46 -26.46
N VAL A 17 -10.33 14.88 -25.76
CA VAL A 17 -10.31 14.92 -24.30
C VAL A 17 -11.20 16.09 -23.83
N ALA A 18 -12.35 15.76 -23.23
CA ALA A 18 -13.28 16.76 -22.73
C ALA A 18 -12.89 17.32 -21.35
N ASP A 19 -12.23 16.51 -20.52
CA ASP A 19 -11.75 16.89 -19.19
C ASP A 19 -10.56 16.00 -18.75
N SER A 20 -9.79 16.47 -17.77
CA SER A 20 -8.66 15.73 -17.20
C SER A 20 -8.45 16.07 -15.72
N GLN A 21 -8.33 15.02 -14.89
CA GLN A 21 -7.86 15.14 -13.52
C GLN A 21 -6.48 14.50 -13.38
N VAL A 22 -5.52 15.24 -12.83
CA VAL A 22 -4.16 14.75 -12.59
C VAL A 22 -3.86 14.83 -11.10
N ALA A 23 -3.62 13.67 -10.49
CA ALA A 23 -3.08 13.57 -9.13
C ALA A 23 -1.62 13.11 -9.20
N ARG A 24 -0.77 13.69 -8.35
CA ARG A 24 0.64 13.31 -8.22
C ARG A 24 0.91 12.96 -6.77
N TRP A 25 1.67 11.89 -6.59
CA TRP A 25 2.02 11.33 -5.29
C TRP A 25 3.50 10.98 -5.35
N ASP A 26 4.30 11.63 -4.53
CA ASP A 26 5.75 11.41 -4.53
C ASP A 26 6.08 10.00 -4.01
N GLU A 27 5.35 9.54 -2.99
CA GLU A 27 5.53 8.25 -2.32
C GLU A 27 4.28 7.37 -2.46
N ALA A 28 3.83 7.17 -3.70
CA ALA A 28 2.57 6.46 -3.98
C ALA A 28 2.63 4.94 -3.70
N MET A 29 3.83 4.36 -3.81
CA MET A 29 4.05 2.92 -3.76
C MET A 29 5.27 2.63 -2.88
N PRO A 30 5.17 1.74 -1.89
CA PRO A 30 6.33 1.35 -1.12
C PRO A 30 7.34 0.61 -1.99
N TYR A 31 8.62 0.98 -1.82
CA TYR A 31 9.71 0.19 -2.35
C TYR A 31 9.90 -1.08 -1.52
N VAL A 32 9.90 -2.23 -2.18
CA VAL A 32 10.06 -3.55 -1.55
C VAL A 32 11.42 -4.13 -1.93
N PRO A 33 12.48 -3.88 -1.13
CA PRO A 33 13.81 -4.42 -1.42
C PRO A 33 13.85 -5.93 -1.21
N THR A 34 14.84 -6.58 -1.83
CA THR A 34 15.15 -7.99 -1.54
C THR A 34 15.33 -8.21 -0.03
N GLY A 35 14.67 -9.23 0.51
CA GLY A 35 14.70 -9.54 1.94
C GLY A 35 13.62 -8.85 2.78
N HIS A 36 12.77 -8.01 2.18
CA HIS A 36 11.66 -7.35 2.88
C HIS A 36 10.72 -8.33 3.59
N ALA A 37 10.32 -9.42 2.94
CA ALA A 37 9.49 -10.46 3.55
C ALA A 37 10.13 -11.05 4.83
N THR A 38 11.46 -11.26 4.81
CA THR A 38 12.21 -11.71 5.99
C THR A 38 12.21 -10.65 7.10
N ALA A 39 12.31 -9.37 6.75
CA ALA A 39 12.22 -8.28 7.72
C ALA A 39 10.83 -8.21 8.37
N VAL A 40 9.75 -8.34 7.58
CA VAL A 40 8.37 -8.40 8.08
C VAL A 40 8.17 -9.61 8.99
N GLN A 41 8.67 -10.79 8.60
CA GLN A 41 8.60 -11.99 9.43
C GLN A 41 9.32 -11.77 10.77
N ARG A 42 10.55 -11.25 10.76
CA ARG A 42 11.30 -10.92 11.98
C ARG A 42 10.58 -9.92 12.86
N TYR A 43 9.91 -8.93 12.28
CA TYR A 43 9.06 -8.00 13.03
C TYR A 43 7.96 -8.78 13.78
N ARG A 44 7.23 -9.64 13.06
CA ARG A 44 6.14 -10.45 13.65
C ARG A 44 6.64 -11.40 14.74
N ASP A 45 7.76 -12.07 14.51
CA ASP A 45 8.35 -13.05 15.45
C ASP A 45 8.86 -12.39 16.74
N ARG A 46 9.27 -11.11 16.67
CA ARG A 46 9.81 -10.36 17.82
C ARG A 46 8.74 -9.59 18.59
N LEU A 47 7.50 -9.59 18.14
CA LEU A 47 6.42 -8.93 18.87
C LEU A 47 6.16 -9.64 20.19
N PRO A 48 6.14 -8.91 21.33
CA PRO A 48 5.59 -9.45 22.57
C PRO A 48 4.18 -10.03 22.35
N ALA A 49 3.81 -11.00 23.19
CA ALA A 49 2.44 -11.52 23.19
C ALA A 49 1.44 -10.37 23.42
N ALA A 50 1.74 -9.51 24.39
CA ALA A 50 0.98 -8.32 24.75
C ALA A 50 1.58 -7.03 24.18
N SER A 51 1.60 -6.90 22.85
CA SER A 51 2.07 -5.66 22.21
C SER A 51 0.90 -4.67 22.05
N PRO A 52 0.89 -3.52 22.75
CA PRO A 52 -0.20 -2.55 22.66
C PRO A 52 -0.19 -1.77 21.34
N VAL A 53 0.88 -1.91 20.54
CA VAL A 53 1.05 -1.23 19.25
C VAL A 53 1.48 -2.27 18.21
N LEU A 54 0.83 -2.23 17.05
CA LEU A 54 1.11 -3.08 15.91
C LEU A 54 1.14 -2.25 14.62
N LEU A 55 2.15 -2.46 13.79
CA LEU A 55 2.18 -2.01 12.41
C LEU A 55 1.18 -2.80 11.56
N ALA A 56 0.57 -2.12 10.60
CA ALA A 56 -0.35 -2.66 9.60
C ALA A 56 -0.15 -1.95 8.25
N GLY A 57 -0.91 -2.34 7.24
CA GLY A 57 -0.86 -1.74 5.90
C GLY A 57 -0.16 -2.61 4.87
N ASP A 58 -0.09 -2.08 3.65
CA ASP A 58 0.47 -2.72 2.46
C ASP A 58 1.99 -2.88 2.53
N TYR A 59 2.68 -2.01 3.27
CA TYR A 59 4.11 -2.15 3.54
C TYR A 59 4.47 -3.48 4.19
N LEU A 60 3.56 -4.15 4.89
CA LEU A 60 3.83 -5.47 5.49
C LEU A 60 3.59 -6.65 4.53
N GLY A 61 3.24 -6.39 3.27
CA GLY A 61 3.07 -7.42 2.26
C GLY A 61 3.44 -6.91 0.88
N PHE A 62 2.43 -6.56 0.09
CA PHE A 62 2.55 -6.01 -1.27
C PHE A 62 1.77 -4.71 -1.37
N PRO A 63 2.09 -3.80 -2.31
CA PRO A 63 1.58 -2.43 -2.39
C PRO A 63 0.14 -2.36 -2.93
N TRP A 64 -0.75 -3.17 -2.38
CA TRP A 64 -2.11 -3.38 -2.86
C TRP A 64 -3.10 -3.32 -1.69
N SER A 65 -4.33 -2.90 -2.00
CA SER A 65 -5.36 -2.69 -0.98
C SER A 65 -5.78 -3.97 -0.26
N ASP A 66 -5.72 -5.12 -0.93
CA ASP A 66 -5.97 -6.44 -0.32
C ASP A 66 -4.91 -6.78 0.73
N SER A 67 -3.64 -6.49 0.44
CA SER A 67 -2.55 -6.65 1.40
C SER A 67 -2.72 -5.73 2.61
N ALA A 68 -3.08 -4.46 2.38
CA ALA A 68 -3.38 -3.52 3.47
C ALA A 68 -4.52 -4.03 4.35
N ALA A 69 -5.63 -4.49 3.75
CA ALA A 69 -6.77 -5.03 4.46
C ALA A 69 -6.42 -6.30 5.27
N PHE A 70 -5.68 -7.23 4.65
CA PHE A 70 -5.23 -8.46 5.30
C PHE A 70 -4.35 -8.15 6.53
N ASN A 71 -3.35 -7.27 6.37
CA ASN A 71 -2.45 -6.91 7.46
C ASN A 71 -3.14 -6.09 8.56
N GLY A 72 -4.13 -5.26 8.20
CA GLY A 72 -4.99 -4.56 9.16
C GLY A 72 -5.84 -5.53 9.99
N ARG A 73 -6.45 -6.53 9.33
CA ARG A 73 -7.22 -7.56 10.02
C ARG A 73 -6.34 -8.37 11.00
N TRP A 74 -5.15 -8.79 10.55
CA TRP A 74 -4.19 -9.48 11.40
C TRP A 74 -3.82 -8.67 12.65
N ALA A 75 -3.57 -7.37 12.52
CA ALA A 75 -3.23 -6.51 13.65
C ALA A 75 -4.41 -6.38 14.63
N ALA A 76 -5.63 -6.18 14.12
CA ALA A 76 -6.84 -6.09 14.94
C ALA A 76 -7.09 -7.39 15.73
N ASP A 77 -7.02 -8.54 15.07
CA ASP A 77 -7.22 -9.84 15.72
C ASP A 77 -6.21 -10.06 16.87
N ARG A 78 -4.96 -9.64 16.68
CA ARG A 78 -3.91 -9.77 17.71
C ARG A 78 -4.14 -8.83 18.91
N LEU A 79 -4.58 -7.59 18.68
CA LEU A 79 -4.93 -6.66 19.77
C LEU A 79 -6.12 -7.17 20.58
N ILE A 80 -7.15 -7.70 19.90
CA ILE A 80 -8.34 -8.22 20.56
C ILE A 80 -7.99 -9.44 21.43
N ALA A 81 -7.16 -10.35 20.92
CA ALA A 81 -6.74 -11.53 21.67
C ALA A 81 -5.97 -11.18 22.95
N ASP A 82 -5.14 -10.13 22.92
CA ASP A 82 -4.39 -9.65 24.08
C ASP A 82 -5.31 -9.07 25.16
N HIS A 83 -6.35 -8.31 24.78
CA HIS A 83 -7.27 -7.68 25.72
C HIS A 83 -8.38 -8.62 26.24
N ALA A 84 -8.44 -9.84 25.72
CA ALA A 84 -9.40 -10.86 26.14
C ALA A 84 -8.86 -11.79 27.25
N GLY A 85 -7.57 -11.68 27.61
CA GLY A 85 -6.93 -12.40 28.72
C GLY A 85 -6.75 -11.53 29.95
#